data_AF-A0A1I3VI38-F1
#
_entry.id   AF-A0A1I3VI38-F1
#
_cell.length_a   1.000
_cell.length_b   1.000
_cell.length_c   1.000
_cell.angle_alpha   90.00
_cell.angle_beta   90.00
_cell.angle_gamma   90.00
#
_symmetry.space_group_name_H-M   'P 1'
#
loop_
_entity.id
_entity.type
_entity.pdbx_description
1 polymer ?
#
loop_
_entity_poly.entity_id
_entity_poly.type
_entity_poly.pdbx_seq_one_letter_code
_entity_poly.pdbx_strand_id
1 'polypeptide(L)'
;MTIFLTALCAYLQAFALLDAGGTDPARLAPFARRSRYPGYLSTATMMGATAAHIVGTSRDLGVDAALPEAVKSLYGRAISAGHGVENWTSPWEAVAKRR
;
A
#
# COMPACT_ATOMS: atom_id res chain seq x y z
N MET A 1 15.16 -1.43 2.28
CA MET A 1 13.81 -0.86 2.03
C MET A 1 13.24 -1.21 0.65
N THR A 2 14.04 -1.34 -0.41
CA THR A 2 13.54 -1.65 -1.76
C THR A 2 12.73 -2.95 -1.84
N ILE A 3 13.17 -4.01 -1.13
CA ILE A 3 12.43 -5.30 -1.04
C ILE A 3 11.02 -5.11 -0.46
N PHE A 4 10.86 -4.21 0.50
CA PHE A 4 9.55 -3.91 1.09
C PHE A 4 8.63 -3.21 0.08
N LEU A 5 9.15 -2.22 -0.67
CA LEU A 5 8.37 -1.49 -1.66
C LEU A 5 7.99 -2.36 -2.86
N THR A 6 8.89 -3.20 -3.34
CA THR A 6 8.59 -4.14 -4.44
C THR A 6 7.63 -5.22 -4.01
N ALA A 7 7.77 -5.77 -2.79
CA ALA A 7 6.80 -6.73 -2.24
C ALA A 7 5.41 -6.09 -2.03
N LEU A 8 5.35 -4.85 -1.54
CA LEU A 8 4.11 -4.10 -1.37
C LEU A 8 3.44 -3.80 -2.73
N CYS A 9 4.19 -3.33 -3.73
CA CYS A 9 3.64 -3.10 -5.07
C CYS A 9 3.13 -4.40 -5.71
N ALA A 10 3.88 -5.49 -5.62
CA ALA A 10 3.46 -6.79 -6.13
C ALA A 10 2.19 -7.29 -5.43
N TYR A 11 2.09 -7.09 -4.12
CA TYR A 11 0.91 -7.44 -3.33
C TYR A 11 -0.32 -6.63 -3.74
N LEU A 12 -0.21 -5.30 -3.83
CA LEU A 12 -1.32 -4.42 -4.24
C LEU A 12 -1.79 -4.71 -5.67
N GLN A 13 -0.84 -4.98 -6.58
CA GLN A 13 -1.15 -5.35 -7.96
C GLN A 13 -1.90 -6.69 -8.03
N ALA A 14 -1.52 -7.68 -7.23
CA ALA A 14 -2.20 -8.97 -7.19
C ALA A 14 -3.68 -8.84 -6.75
N PHE A 15 -3.97 -7.98 -5.76
CA PHE A 15 -5.35 -7.71 -5.33
C PHE A 15 -6.17 -6.98 -6.40
N ALA A 16 -5.59 -5.96 -7.06
CA ALA A 16 -6.25 -5.24 -8.14
C ALA A 16 -6.59 -6.15 -9.34
N LEU A 17 -5.72 -7.10 -9.66
CA LEU A 17 -5.96 -8.08 -10.73
C LEU A 17 -7.08 -9.05 -10.39
N LEU A 18 -7.17 -9.52 -9.14
CA LEU A 18 -8.24 -10.42 -8.71
C LEU A 18 -9.60 -9.74 -8.74
N ASP A 19 -9.68 -8.51 -8.22
CA ASP A 19 -10.90 -7.70 -8.25
C ASP A 19 -11.35 -7.41 -9.70
N ALA A 20 -10.42 -7.00 -10.58
CA ALA A 20 -10.71 -6.78 -11.99
C ALA A 20 -11.14 -8.05 -12.73
N GLY A 21 -10.60 -9.21 -12.34
CA GLY A 21 -10.96 -10.52 -12.89
C GLY A 21 -12.27 -11.11 -12.36
N GLY A 22 -13.00 -10.39 -11.50
CA GLY A 22 -14.23 -10.87 -10.87
C GLY A 22 -14.02 -12.08 -9.95
N THR A 23 -12.77 -12.37 -9.59
CA THR A 23 -12.42 -13.43 -8.65
C THR A 23 -12.43 -12.85 -7.25
N ASP A 24 -13.09 -13.53 -6.31
CA ASP A 24 -13.17 -13.06 -4.93
C ASP A 24 -11.76 -12.83 -4.34
N PRO A 25 -11.38 -11.58 -3.97
CA PRO A 25 -10.11 -11.30 -3.32
C PRO A 25 -9.96 -12.03 -1.97
N ALA A 26 -11.05 -12.55 -1.40
CA ALA A 26 -11.00 -13.45 -0.25
C ALA A 26 -10.29 -14.78 -0.52
N ARG A 27 -10.01 -15.15 -1.79
CA ARG A 27 -9.10 -16.26 -2.09
C ARG A 27 -7.66 -16.01 -1.62
N LEU A 28 -7.25 -14.74 -1.52
CA LEU A 28 -5.98 -14.37 -0.89
C LEU A 28 -6.12 -14.16 0.62
N ALA A 29 -7.34 -14.17 1.19
CA ALA A 29 -7.57 -13.96 2.63
C ALA A 29 -6.75 -14.87 3.56
N PRO A 30 -6.47 -16.16 3.24
CA PRO A 30 -5.60 -17.00 4.06
C PRO A 30 -4.15 -16.45 4.14
N PHE A 31 -3.70 -15.82 3.06
CA PHE A 31 -2.38 -15.18 2.96
C PHE A 31 -2.39 -13.73 3.44
N ALA A 32 -3.56 -13.09 3.47
CA ALA A 32 -3.78 -11.71 3.91
C ALA A 32 -4.21 -11.56 5.37
N ARG A 33 -4.48 -12.66 6.08
CA ARG A 33 -5.02 -12.75 7.46
C ARG A 33 -5.93 -11.58 7.85
N ARG A 34 -7.23 -11.79 7.64
CA ARG A 34 -8.42 -11.14 8.24
C ARG A 34 -8.15 -10.20 9.44
N SER A 35 -7.66 -9.00 9.14
CA SER A 35 -8.30 -7.70 9.40
C SER A 35 -9.07 -7.51 10.72
N ARG A 36 -8.50 -7.87 11.87
CA ARG A 36 -8.43 -6.88 12.94
C ARG A 36 -7.09 -6.21 12.74
N TYR A 37 -7.10 -4.97 12.27
CA TYR A 37 -5.90 -4.20 11.97
C TYR A 37 -5.65 -3.19 13.10
N PRO A 38 -5.29 -3.61 14.33
CA PRO A 38 -4.88 -2.65 15.33
C PRO A 38 -3.64 -1.93 14.78
N GLY A 39 -3.71 -0.60 14.66
CA GLY A 39 -2.62 0.27 14.21
C GLY A 39 -1.40 0.30 15.14
N TYR A 40 -1.21 -0.71 15.99
CA TYR A 40 -0.22 -0.76 17.06
C TYR A 40 1.21 -1.04 16.55
N LEU A 41 1.37 -1.66 15.37
CA LEU A 41 2.71 -2.01 14.85
C LEU A 41 3.17 -1.18 13.64
N SER A 42 2.26 -0.66 12.81
CA SER A 42 2.54 0.31 11.73
C SER A 42 1.25 0.75 11.07
N THR A 43 0.99 2.06 10.99
CA THR A 43 -0.21 2.64 10.37
C THR A 43 0.03 3.06 8.92
N ALA A 44 -1.03 3.16 8.12
CA ALA A 44 -0.97 3.73 6.78
C ALA A 44 -0.35 5.15 6.77
N THR A 45 -0.60 5.94 7.81
CA THR A 45 0.03 7.26 8.01
C THR A 45 1.55 7.15 8.21
N MET A 46 1.99 6.25 9.10
CA MET A 46 3.42 6.05 9.38
C MET A 46 4.17 5.55 8.14
N MET A 47 3.56 4.63 7.39
CA MET A 47 4.14 4.13 6.15
C MET A 47 4.10 5.15 5.02
N GLY A 48 3.07 5.98 4.94
CA GLY A 48 3.00 7.12 4.03
C GLY A 48 4.13 8.12 4.28
N ALA A 49 4.41 8.44 5.55
CA ALA A 49 5.55 9.29 5.94
C ALA A 49 6.89 8.64 5.58
N THR A 50 7.01 7.33 5.79
CA THR A 50 8.20 6.56 5.40
C THR A 50 8.43 6.60 3.88
N ALA A 51 7.37 6.41 3.08
CA ALA A 51 7.45 6.53 1.63
C ALA A 51 7.85 7.95 1.19
N ALA A 52 7.35 8.99 1.88
CA ALA A 52 7.74 10.38 1.63
C ALA A 52 9.22 10.64 1.91
N HIS A 53 9.77 10.08 2.99
CA HIS A 53 11.21 10.16 3.27
C HIS A 53 12.04 9.49 2.17
N ILE A 54 11.65 8.30 1.70
CA ILE A 54 12.36 7.61 0.62
C ILE A 54 12.33 8.42 -0.68
N VAL A 55 11.19 9.02 -1.03
CA VAL A 55 11.10 9.92 -2.19
C VAL A 55 12.07 11.10 -2.05
N GLY A 56 12.12 11.74 -0.88
CA GLY A 56 13.05 12.84 -0.61
C GLY A 56 14.51 12.40 -0.79
N THR A 57 14.91 11.32 -0.12
CA THR A 57 16.27 10.78 -0.22
C THR A 57 16.62 10.33 -1.64
N SER A 58 15.69 9.73 -2.39
CA SER A 58 15.91 9.38 -3.80
C SER A 58 16.20 10.61 -4.64
N ARG A 59 15.44 11.70 -4.46
CA ARG A 59 15.67 12.97 -5.17
C ARG A 59 17.02 13.60 -4.81
N ASP A 60 17.34 13.65 -3.52
CA ASP A 60 18.59 14.23 -3.02
C ASP A 60 19.82 13.49 -3.57
N LEU A 61 19.69 12.18 -3.80
CA LEU A 61 20.74 11.32 -4.35
C LEU A 61 20.69 11.17 -5.87
N GLY A 62 19.75 11.82 -6.57
CA GLY A 62 19.59 11.70 -8.03
C GLY A 62 19.17 10.29 -8.50
N VAL A 63 18.59 9.48 -7.62
CA VAL A 63 18.05 8.15 -7.93
C VAL A 63 16.63 8.28 -8.46
N ASP A 64 16.25 7.45 -9.43
CA ASP A 64 14.88 7.40 -9.94
C ASP A 64 13.87 7.23 -8.79
N ALA A 65 12.91 8.14 -8.73
CA ALA A 65 11.91 8.20 -7.68
C ALA A 65 10.52 7.71 -8.14
N ALA A 66 10.39 7.15 -9.35
CA ALA A 66 9.09 6.80 -9.92
C ALA A 66 8.37 5.73 -9.07
N LEU A 67 9.10 4.68 -8.69
CA LEU A 67 8.56 3.61 -7.84
C LEU A 67 8.15 4.10 -6.43
N PRO A 68 9.01 4.79 -5.65
CA PRO A 68 8.61 5.28 -4.32
C PRO A 68 7.51 6.36 -4.38
N GLU A 69 7.41 7.16 -5.44
CA GLU A 69 6.27 8.08 -5.62
C GLU A 69 4.96 7.33 -5.88
N ALA A 70 4.98 6.26 -6.68
CA ALA A 70 3.81 5.42 -6.88
C ALA A 70 3.33 4.83 -5.54
N VAL A 71 4.25 4.34 -4.70
CA VAL A 71 3.93 3.82 -3.35
C VAL A 71 3.39 4.93 -2.44
N LYS A 72 4.03 6.10 -2.40
CA LYS A 72 3.53 7.26 -1.64
C LYS A 72 2.11 7.64 -2.06
N SER A 73 1.81 7.58 -3.36
CA SER A 73 0.46 7.87 -3.88
C SER A 73 -0.60 6.90 -3.36
N LEU A 74 -0.25 5.62 -3.20
CA LEU A 74 -1.14 4.58 -2.69
C LEU A 74 -1.51 4.83 -1.23
N TYR A 75 -0.52 5.14 -0.40
CA TYR A 75 -0.76 5.54 0.99
C TYR A 75 -1.56 6.85 1.08
N GLY A 76 -1.26 7.83 0.24
CA GLY A 76 -2.03 9.08 0.17
C GLY A 76 -3.52 8.85 -0.12
N ARG A 77 -3.84 7.94 -1.05
CA ARG A 77 -5.24 7.57 -1.35
C ARG A 77 -5.90 6.83 -0.19
N ALA A 78 -5.20 5.90 0.46
CA ALA A 78 -5.71 5.17 1.62
C ALA A 78 -6.05 6.11 2.80
N ILE A 79 -5.16 7.06 3.09
CA ILE A 79 -5.35 8.07 4.13
C ILE A 79 -6.53 8.96 3.78
N SER A 80 -6.63 9.42 2.53
CA SER A 80 -7.75 10.26 2.05
C SER A 80 -9.10 9.54 2.12
N ALA A 81 -9.11 8.21 2.02
CA ALA A 81 -10.28 7.36 2.18
C ALA A 81 -10.65 7.03 3.64
N GLY A 82 -9.89 7.55 4.62
CA GLY A 82 -10.16 7.38 6.05
C GLY A 82 -9.39 6.24 6.74
N HIS A 83 -8.56 5.49 6.01
CA HIS A 83 -7.85 4.33 6.53
C HIS A 83 -6.51 4.66 7.21
N GLY A 84 -6.26 5.94 7.56
CA GLY A 84 -4.97 6.42 8.03
C GLY A 84 -4.44 5.76 9.30
N VAL A 85 -5.35 5.31 10.18
CA VAL A 85 -5.05 4.63 11.45
C VAL A 85 -5.01 3.10 11.32
N GLU A 86 -5.39 2.59 10.16
CA GLU A 86 -5.39 1.15 9.88
C GLU A 86 -3.97 0.67 9.54
N ASN A 87 -3.82 -0.65 9.51
CA ASN A 87 -2.55 -1.30 9.21
C ASN A 87 -2.01 -0.87 7.83
N TRP A 88 -0.69 -0.94 7.65
CA TRP A 88 0.00 -0.55 6.43
C TRP A 88 -0.42 -1.27 5.14
N THR A 89 -1.19 -2.35 5.23
CA THR A 89 -1.78 -3.06 4.07
C THR A 89 -3.09 -2.46 3.57
N SER A 90 -3.72 -1.54 4.31
CA SER A 90 -4.97 -0.85 3.94
C SER A 90 -5.00 -0.13 2.58
N PRO A 91 -3.87 0.28 1.94
CA PRO A 91 -3.95 0.86 0.60
C PRO A 91 -4.59 0.00 -0.47
N TRP A 92 -4.74 -1.32 -0.28
CA TRP A 92 -5.41 -2.19 -1.25
C TRP A 92 -6.86 -1.75 -1.51
N GLU A 93 -7.58 -1.25 -0.50
CA GLU A 93 -8.95 -0.75 -0.65
C GLU A 93 -9.03 0.49 -1.56
N ALA A 94 -7.93 1.24 -1.65
CA ALA A 94 -7.80 2.37 -2.57
C ALA A 94 -7.41 1.95 -4.00
N VAL A 95 -7.06 0.68 -4.23
CA VAL A 95 -6.75 0.11 -5.56
C VAL A 95 -7.88 -0.80 -6.07
N ALA A 96 -8.64 -1.41 -5.16
CA ALA A 96 -9.85 -2.16 -5.51
C ALA A 96 -10.88 -1.21 -6.14
N LYS A 97 -11.49 -1.63 -7.26
CA LYS A 97 -12.57 -0.89 -7.89
C LYS A 97 -13.74 -0.85 -6.91
N ARG A 98 -14.16 0.35 -6.50
CA ARG A 98 -15.46 0.51 -5.84
C ARG A 98 -16.53 0.08 -6.85
N ARG A 99 -17.28 -0.97 -6.51
CA ARG A 99 -18.52 -1.34 -7.20
C ARG A 99 -19.64 -0.39 -6.80
#